data_AF-A0A377XHQ1-F1
#
_entry.id   AF-A0A377XHQ1-F1
#
_cell.length_a   1.000
_cell.length_b   1.000
_cell.length_c   1.000
_cell.angle_alpha   90.00
_cell.angle_beta   90.00
_cell.angle_gamma   90.00
#
_symmetry.space_group_name_H-M   'P 1'
#
loop_
_entity.id
_entity.type
_entity.pdbx_description
1 polymer ?
#
loop_
_entity_poly.entity_id
_entity_poly.type
_entity_poly.pdbx_seq_one_letter_code
_entity_poly.pdbx_strand_id
1 'polypeptide(L)'
;MPLLPTNRRPLFSSTAIHWLLPEQQVTLYRNIFNLLDEHGLFMNADHQRFDNRNPCQKRIARLHDEDTQKKAWTTGVQDWDSWFASATRHHELADLMDARTAIFKDRPTPLPTTVEFQLAALRQAGFSETGTLWQFLDDYVIAGWK
;
A
#
# COMPACT_ATOMS: atom_id res chain seq x y z
N MET A 1 11.31 31.30 -7.11
CA MET A 1 11.39 29.89 -6.68
C MET A 1 11.87 29.10 -7.88
N PRO A 2 13.10 28.58 -7.91
CA PRO A 2 13.60 27.90 -9.10
C PRO A 2 12.79 26.61 -9.29
N LEU A 3 12.20 26.45 -10.47
CA LEU A 3 11.55 25.22 -10.86
C LEU A 3 12.57 24.09 -10.79
N LEU A 4 12.21 23.03 -10.06
CA LEU A 4 12.98 21.79 -9.93
C LEU A 4 13.39 21.32 -11.35
N PRO A 5 14.67 20.96 -11.59
CA PRO A 5 15.11 20.48 -12.91
C PRO A 5 14.19 19.38 -13.46
N THR A 6 13.87 19.54 -14.74
CA THR A 6 12.73 18.96 -15.47
C THR A 6 12.85 17.47 -15.80
N ASN A 7 13.76 16.73 -15.16
CA ASN A 7 13.95 15.30 -15.43
C ASN A 7 13.91 14.41 -14.18
N ARG A 8 13.27 14.87 -13.09
CA ARG A 8 13.06 14.07 -11.89
C ARG A 8 11.84 13.19 -12.07
N ARG A 9 12.02 11.88 -12.14
CA ARG A 9 10.92 10.91 -12.17
C ARG A 9 10.66 10.43 -10.75
N PRO A 10 9.58 10.89 -10.10
CA PRO A 10 9.22 10.35 -8.81
C PRO A 10 8.74 8.90 -8.98
N LEU A 11 8.97 8.08 -7.96
CA LEU A 11 8.43 6.73 -7.91
C LEU A 11 7.23 6.68 -6.97
N PHE A 12 6.16 6.02 -7.40
CA PHE A 12 4.94 5.89 -6.62
C PHE A 12 4.49 4.44 -6.52
N SER A 13 3.95 4.11 -5.35
CA SER A 13 3.23 2.87 -5.10
C SER A 13 1.87 3.20 -4.49
N SER A 14 0.85 2.40 -4.83
CA SER A 14 -0.46 2.51 -4.21
C SER A 14 -1.06 1.14 -3.92
N THR A 15 -1.50 0.91 -2.68
CA THR A 15 -2.21 -0.30 -2.23
C THR A 15 -1.52 -1.63 -2.58
N ALA A 16 -0.19 -1.61 -2.63
CA ALA A 16 0.61 -2.70 -3.17
C ALA A 16 1.68 -3.23 -2.21
N ILE A 17 2.29 -2.38 -1.38
CA ILE A 17 3.47 -2.76 -0.59
C ILE A 17 3.06 -3.49 0.69
N HIS A 18 1.89 -3.19 1.27
CA HIS A 18 1.37 -3.88 2.45
C HIS A 18 1.16 -5.40 2.24
N TRP A 19 1.17 -5.85 0.99
CA TRP A 19 1.09 -7.25 0.59
C TRP A 19 2.43 -7.99 0.71
N LEU A 20 3.55 -7.29 0.84
CA LEU A 20 4.86 -7.90 1.02
C LEU A 20 5.12 -8.20 2.50
N LEU A 21 5.90 -9.25 2.78
CA LEU A 21 6.40 -9.50 4.13
C LEU A 21 7.25 -8.31 4.62
N PRO A 22 7.29 -7.99 5.92
CA PRO A 22 8.02 -6.82 6.43
C PRO A 22 9.48 -6.74 5.94
N GLU A 23 10.20 -7.86 5.91
CA GLU A 23 11.58 -7.96 5.40
C GLU A 23 11.70 -7.70 3.89
N GLN A 24 10.67 -8.05 3.12
CA GLN A 24 10.58 -7.75 1.70
C GLN A 24 10.30 -6.27 1.46
N GLN A 25 9.49 -5.63 2.30
CA GLN A 25 9.25 -4.17 2.25
C GLN A 25 10.55 -3.39 2.50
N VAL A 26 11.32 -3.76 3.53
CA VAL A 26 12.64 -3.16 3.81
C VAL A 26 13.59 -3.33 2.63
N THR A 27 13.62 -4.52 2.04
CA THR A 27 14.45 -4.80 0.84
C THR A 27 14.02 -3.95 -0.35
N LEU A 28 12.70 -3.84 -0.58
CA LEU A 28 12.13 -3.02 -1.65
C LEU A 28 12.52 -1.55 -1.49
N TYR A 29 12.41 -0.97 -0.30
CA TYR A 29 12.78 0.43 -0.08
C TYR A 29 14.26 0.72 -0.34
N ARG A 30 15.15 -0.19 0.01
CA ARG A 30 16.58 -0.07 -0.35
C ARG A 30 16.78 -0.12 -1.86
N ASN A 31 16.07 -1.01 -2.56
CA ASN A 31 16.16 -1.09 -4.02
C ASN A 31 15.62 0.19 -4.68
N ILE A 32 14.49 0.72 -4.19
CA ILE A 32 13.92 1.98 -4.64
C ILE A 32 14.91 3.13 -4.43
N PHE A 33 15.49 3.24 -3.25
CA PHE A 33 16.49 4.28 -2.95
C PHE A 33 17.67 4.23 -3.95
N ASN A 34 18.16 3.04 -4.28
CA ASN A 34 19.26 2.87 -5.23
C ASN A 34 18.86 3.20 -6.68
N LEU A 35 17.59 3.04 -7.04
CA LEU A 35 17.06 3.35 -8.37
C LEU A 35 16.75 4.84 -8.57
N LEU A 36 16.47 5.58 -7.50
CA LEU A 36 16.19 7.01 -7.59
C LEU A 36 17.45 7.81 -7.94
N ASP A 37 17.29 8.79 -8.84
CA ASP A 37 18.28 9.84 -9.06
C ASP A 37 18.51 10.68 -7.79
N GLU A 38 19.61 11.45 -7.75
CA GLU A 38 19.82 12.44 -6.69
C GLU A 38 18.64 13.41 -6.59
N HIS A 39 18.21 13.72 -5.36
CA HIS A 39 17.02 14.53 -5.09
C HIS A 39 15.70 13.89 -5.56
N GLY A 40 15.69 12.57 -5.74
CA GLY A 40 14.51 11.79 -6.06
C GLY A 40 13.49 11.69 -4.91
N LEU A 41 12.24 11.44 -5.27
CA LEU A 41 11.11 11.29 -4.35
C LEU A 41 10.47 9.91 -4.55
N PHE A 42 10.25 9.20 -3.45
CA PHE A 42 9.36 8.05 -3.40
C PHE A 42 8.13 8.37 -2.57
N MET A 43 6.93 8.01 -3.04
CA MET A 43 5.71 8.03 -2.22
C MET A 43 5.00 6.67 -2.23
N ASN A 44 4.50 6.26 -1.08
CA ASN A 44 3.67 5.08 -0.93
C ASN A 44 2.31 5.47 -0.34
N ALA A 45 1.25 5.29 -1.12
CA ALA A 45 -0.14 5.49 -0.72
C ALA A 45 -0.75 4.14 -0.33
N ASP A 46 -0.76 3.81 0.96
CA ASP A 46 -1.04 2.45 1.40
C ASP A 46 -1.60 2.38 2.83
N HIS A 47 -2.13 1.21 3.19
CA HIS A 47 -2.67 0.94 4.51
C HIS A 47 -1.55 0.74 5.54
N GLN A 48 -1.46 1.62 6.54
CA GLN A 48 -0.57 1.47 7.68
C GLN A 48 -1.39 1.22 8.93
N ARG A 49 -1.50 -0.06 9.29
CA ARG A 49 -2.45 -0.52 10.31
C ARG A 49 -1.98 -0.15 11.71
N PHE A 50 -2.94 0.27 12.53
CA PHE A 50 -2.74 0.49 13.95
C PHE A 50 -2.50 -0.82 14.71
N ASP A 51 -1.60 -0.79 15.69
CA ASP A 51 -1.34 -1.91 16.59
C ASP A 51 -1.97 -1.71 17.98
N ASN A 52 -1.57 -2.56 18.93
CA ASN A 52 -2.14 -2.57 20.28
C ASN A 52 -1.85 -1.31 21.11
N ARG A 53 -0.94 -0.43 20.64
CA ARG A 53 -0.67 0.87 21.25
C ARG A 53 -1.75 1.91 20.90
N ASN A 54 -2.54 1.65 19.85
CA ASN A 54 -3.54 2.59 19.30
C ASN A 54 -4.95 1.98 19.24
N PRO A 55 -5.50 1.42 20.34
CA PRO A 55 -6.73 0.62 20.30
C PRO A 55 -7.97 1.41 19.84
N CYS A 56 -8.08 2.69 20.24
CA CYS A 56 -9.20 3.54 19.83
C CYS A 56 -9.17 3.88 18.34
N GLN A 57 -8.01 4.25 17.82
CA GLN A 57 -7.84 4.55 16.39
C GLN A 57 -8.08 3.30 15.54
N LYS A 58 -7.54 2.15 15.96
CA LYS A 58 -7.80 0.86 15.33
C LYS A 58 -9.29 0.54 15.25
N ARG A 59 -10.03 0.76 16.35
CA ARG A 59 -11.48 0.54 16.39
C ARG A 59 -12.23 1.49 15.45
N ILE A 60 -11.88 2.78 15.45
CA ILE A 60 -12.54 3.78 14.59
C ILE A 60 -12.29 3.47 13.12
N ALA A 61 -11.05 3.17 12.73
CA ALA A 61 -10.68 2.77 11.37
C ALA A 61 -11.51 1.57 10.89
N ARG A 62 -11.57 0.52 11.71
CA ARG A 62 -12.38 -0.67 11.41
C ARG A 62 -13.86 -0.35 11.24
N LEU A 63 -14.46 0.41 12.16
CA LEU A 63 -15.88 0.76 12.08
C LEU A 63 -16.19 1.62 10.84
N HIS A 64 -15.28 2.52 10.48
CA HIS A 64 -15.39 3.33 9.27
C HIS A 64 -15.32 2.46 8.00
N ASP A 65 -14.40 1.50 7.93
CA ASP A 65 -14.28 0.56 6.81
C ASP A 65 -15.54 -0.30 6.67
N GLU A 66 -16.01 -0.90 7.77
CA GLU A 66 -17.26 -1.70 7.79
C GLU A 66 -18.48 -0.89 7.33
N ASP A 67 -18.62 0.36 7.79
CA ASP A 67 -19.71 1.25 7.40
C ASP A 67 -19.63 1.67 5.92
N THR A 68 -18.43 1.99 5.44
CA THR A 68 -18.20 2.39 4.03
C THR A 68 -18.49 1.25 3.08
N GLN A 69 -18.00 0.04 3.39
CA GLN A 69 -18.26 -1.16 2.58
C GLN A 69 -19.75 -1.49 2.57
N LYS A 70 -20.41 -1.47 3.73
CA LYS A 70 -21.86 -1.72 3.82
C LYS A 70 -22.66 -0.72 2.97
N LYS A 71 -22.34 0.57 3.04
CA LYS A 71 -22.97 1.60 2.20
C LYS A 71 -22.74 1.32 0.71
N ALA A 72 -21.51 1.03 0.31
CA ALA A 72 -21.19 0.69 -1.07
C ALA A 72 -22.02 -0.51 -1.57
N TRP A 73 -22.07 -1.61 -0.81
CA TRP A 73 -22.85 -2.79 -1.18
C TRP A 73 -24.35 -2.51 -1.28
N THR A 74 -24.91 -1.70 -0.38
CA THR A 74 -26.33 -1.31 -0.45
C THR A 74 -26.66 -0.45 -1.67
N THR A 75 -25.65 0.16 -2.31
CA THR A 75 -25.80 0.92 -3.56
C THR A 75 -25.46 0.11 -4.81
N GLY A 76 -25.25 -1.20 -4.66
CA GLY A 76 -25.03 -2.13 -5.77
C GLY A 76 -23.56 -2.35 -6.16
N VAL A 77 -22.60 -1.80 -5.41
CA VAL A 77 -21.18 -2.13 -5.59
C VAL A 77 -20.94 -3.59 -5.17
N GLN A 78 -20.21 -4.34 -5.98
CA GLN A 78 -19.88 -5.73 -5.68
C GLN A 78 -18.84 -5.82 -4.55
N ASP A 79 -18.98 -6.81 -3.67
CA ASP A 79 -17.87 -7.23 -2.81
C ASP A 79 -16.76 -7.92 -3.64
N TRP A 80 -15.65 -8.21 -2.99
CA TRP A 80 -14.46 -8.77 -3.64
C TRP A 80 -14.76 -10.10 -4.36
N ASP A 81 -15.44 -11.02 -3.69
CA ASP A 81 -15.72 -12.35 -4.23
C ASP A 81 -16.72 -12.29 -5.38
N SER A 82 -17.77 -11.47 -5.24
CA SER A 82 -18.76 -11.23 -6.29
C SER A 82 -18.14 -10.54 -7.50
N TRP A 83 -17.21 -9.61 -7.29
CA TRP A 83 -16.48 -8.96 -8.37
C TRP A 83 -15.64 -9.98 -9.15
N PHE A 84 -14.87 -10.85 -8.47
CA PHE A 84 -14.10 -11.90 -9.15
C PHE A 84 -15.02 -12.89 -9.88
N ALA A 85 -16.11 -13.33 -9.25
CA ALA A 85 -17.10 -14.18 -9.91
C ALA A 85 -17.68 -13.52 -11.17
N SER A 86 -17.96 -12.22 -11.12
CA SER A 86 -18.40 -11.44 -12.28
C SER A 86 -17.32 -11.34 -13.36
N ALA A 87 -16.06 -11.10 -12.97
CA ALA A 87 -14.94 -10.99 -13.89
C ALA A 87 -14.73 -12.28 -14.69
N THR A 88 -14.94 -13.45 -14.09
CA THR A 88 -14.83 -14.75 -14.80
C THR A 88 -15.89 -15.00 -15.87
N ARG A 89 -16.90 -14.13 -16.00
CA ARG A 89 -17.84 -14.19 -17.13
C ARG A 89 -17.20 -13.72 -18.44
N HIS A 90 -16.07 -13.04 -18.36
CA HIS A 90 -15.24 -12.65 -19.50
C HIS A 90 -14.21 -13.75 -19.78
N HIS A 91 -14.24 -14.32 -20.99
CA HIS A 91 -13.41 -15.48 -21.35
C HIS A 91 -11.91 -15.17 -21.18
N GLU A 92 -11.49 -13.97 -21.57
CA GLU A 92 -10.11 -13.51 -21.44
C GLU A 92 -9.60 -13.46 -19.98
N LEU A 93 -10.49 -13.36 -19.00
CA LEU A 93 -10.15 -13.40 -17.58
C LEU A 93 -10.33 -14.79 -16.99
N ALA A 94 -11.34 -15.54 -17.45
CA ALA A 94 -11.59 -16.91 -17.02
C ALA A 94 -10.36 -17.80 -17.24
N ASP A 95 -9.72 -17.67 -18.40
CA ASP A 95 -8.52 -18.43 -18.77
C ASP A 95 -7.32 -18.17 -17.86
N LEU A 96 -7.31 -17.05 -17.12
CA LEU A 96 -6.23 -16.65 -16.21
C LEU A 96 -6.46 -17.07 -14.76
N MET A 97 -7.63 -17.62 -14.42
CA MET A 97 -8.00 -17.88 -13.02
C MET A 97 -7.17 -19.00 -12.37
N ASP A 98 -6.82 -20.04 -13.13
CA ASP A 98 -5.98 -21.13 -12.63
C ASP A 98 -4.56 -20.63 -12.32
N ALA A 99 -3.98 -19.84 -13.23
CA ALA A 99 -2.68 -19.21 -13.05
C ALA A 99 -2.68 -18.27 -11.83
N ARG A 100 -3.72 -17.45 -11.68
CA ARG A 100 -3.90 -16.59 -10.50
C ARG A 100 -3.96 -17.43 -9.22
N THR A 101 -4.78 -18.47 -9.21
CA THR A 101 -4.96 -19.33 -8.03
C THR A 101 -3.63 -19.98 -7.63
N ALA A 102 -2.85 -20.46 -8.60
CA ALA A 102 -1.53 -21.02 -8.35
C ALA A 102 -0.56 -20.01 -7.72
N ILE A 103 -0.57 -18.74 -8.15
CA ILE A 103 0.28 -17.68 -7.58
C ILE A 103 -0.07 -17.41 -6.10
N PHE A 104 -1.34 -17.50 -5.72
CA PHE A 104 -1.81 -17.10 -4.39
C PHE A 104 -2.01 -18.25 -3.39
N LYS A 105 -2.02 -19.51 -3.84
CA LYS A 105 -2.40 -20.69 -3.04
C LYS A 105 -1.72 -20.78 -1.68
N ASP A 106 -0.40 -20.58 -1.65
CA ASP A 106 0.43 -20.75 -0.44
C ASP A 106 1.08 -19.43 0.01
N ARG A 107 0.50 -18.31 -0.43
CA ARG A 107 1.06 -17.00 -0.12
C ARG A 107 0.85 -16.69 1.38
N PRO A 108 1.93 -16.36 2.13
CA PRO A 108 1.78 -15.95 3.52
C PRO A 108 1.04 -14.62 3.62
N THR A 109 0.14 -14.51 4.59
CA THR A 109 -0.49 -13.24 4.95
C THR A 109 0.52 -12.42 5.76
N PRO A 110 0.99 -11.26 5.25
CA PRO A 110 1.95 -10.45 5.97
C PRO A 110 1.34 -9.91 7.27
N LEU A 111 2.17 -9.79 8.31
CA LEU A 111 1.79 -9.09 9.51
C LEU A 111 1.56 -7.60 9.18
N PRO A 112 0.52 -6.97 9.74
CA PRO A 112 0.30 -5.55 9.52
C PRO A 112 1.48 -4.72 10.02
N THR A 113 1.93 -3.78 9.19
CA THR A 113 2.99 -2.83 9.51
C THR A 113 2.40 -1.48 9.92
N THR A 114 2.98 -0.86 10.94
CA THR A 114 2.58 0.49 11.38
C THR A 114 3.29 1.56 10.57
N VAL A 115 2.81 2.80 10.65
CA VAL A 115 3.46 3.94 9.98
C VAL A 115 4.88 4.17 10.50
N GLU A 116 5.13 3.96 11.79
CA GLU A 116 6.47 4.08 12.37
C GLU A 116 7.45 3.08 11.79
N PHE A 117 7.00 1.84 11.54
CA PHE A 117 7.81 0.83 10.86
C PHE A 117 8.18 1.30 9.45
N GLN A 118 7.22 1.80 8.67
CA GLN A 118 7.49 2.25 7.31
C GLN A 118 8.47 3.42 7.26
N LEU A 119 8.24 4.44 8.09
CA LEU A 119 9.11 5.61 8.14
C LEU A 119 10.52 5.23 8.61
N ALA A 120 10.64 4.33 9.57
CA ALA A 120 11.94 3.79 9.99
C ALA A 120 12.62 2.99 8.86
N ALA A 121 11.87 2.17 8.13
CA ALA A 121 12.38 1.38 7.01
C ALA A 121 12.86 2.27 5.85
N LEU A 122 12.16 3.35 5.54
CA LEU A 122 12.61 4.36 4.58
C LEU A 122 13.92 5.03 5.05
N ARG A 123 14.00 5.49 6.31
CA ARG A 123 15.26 6.07 6.83
C ARG A 123 16.41 5.07 6.75
N GLN A 124 16.17 3.82 7.12
CA GLN A 124 17.16 2.74 7.06
C GLN A 124 17.60 2.42 5.63
N ALA A 125 16.75 2.66 4.63
CA ALA A 125 17.08 2.49 3.22
C ALA A 125 18.00 3.59 2.66
N GLY A 126 18.13 4.73 3.36
CA GLY A 126 19.04 5.82 3.00
C GLY A 126 18.35 7.15 2.67
N PHE A 127 17.02 7.22 2.67
CA PHE A 127 16.30 8.47 2.45
C PHE A 127 16.66 9.52 3.53
N SER A 128 17.04 10.72 3.10
CA SER A 128 17.50 11.81 3.98
C SER A 128 16.36 12.45 4.77
N GLU A 129 15.15 12.45 4.20
CA GLU A 129 13.94 12.92 4.84
C GLU A 129 12.82 11.90 4.61
N THR A 130 12.01 11.65 5.63
CA THR A 130 10.85 10.74 5.54
C THR A 130 9.70 11.29 6.36
N GLY A 131 8.48 11.22 5.84
CA GLY A 131 7.31 11.71 6.57
C GLY A 131 5.98 11.25 6.01
N THR A 132 4.92 11.58 6.74
CA THR A 132 3.53 11.42 6.29
C THR A 132 3.08 12.69 5.58
N LEU A 133 2.69 12.57 4.32
CA LEU A 133 2.13 13.66 3.52
C LEU A 133 0.62 13.81 3.71
N TRP A 134 -0.08 12.68 3.86
CA TRP A 134 -1.51 12.64 4.10
C TRP A 134 -1.87 11.43 4.94
N GLN A 135 -2.91 11.57 5.75
CA GLN A 135 -3.47 10.49 6.53
C GLN A 135 -4.98 10.67 6.68
N PHE A 136 -5.71 9.57 6.51
CA PHE A 136 -7.07 9.43 6.98
C PHE A 136 -7.23 8.06 7.64
N LEU A 137 -7.41 8.06 8.97
CA LEU A 137 -7.43 6.84 9.77
C LEU A 137 -6.16 5.99 9.49
N ASP A 138 -6.31 4.75 9.02
CA ASP A 138 -5.20 3.86 8.70
C ASP A 138 -4.78 3.87 7.21
N ASP A 139 -5.31 4.80 6.41
CA ASP A 139 -4.83 5.11 5.07
C ASP A 139 -3.80 6.24 5.14
N TYR A 140 -2.63 6.01 4.56
CA TYR A 140 -1.53 6.97 4.58
C TYR A 140 -0.96 7.20 3.18
N VAL A 141 -0.49 8.41 2.94
CA VAL A 141 0.55 8.69 1.95
C VAL A 141 1.81 9.04 2.72
N ILE A 142 2.82 8.17 2.65
CA ILE A 142 4.16 8.44 3.19
C ILE A 142 5.12 8.76 2.06
N ALA A 143 6.18 9.49 2.37
CA ALA A 143 7.21 9.87 1.42
C ALA A 143 8.62 9.74 1.98
N GLY A 144 9.57 9.53 1.08
CA GLY A 144 11.00 9.60 1.32
C GLY A 144 11.69 10.43 0.23
N TRP A 145 12.56 11.35 0.65
CA TRP A 145 13.42 12.14 -0.24
C TRP A 145 14.86 11.62 -0.17
N LYS A 146 15.50 11.47 -1.32
CA LYS A 146 16.90 11.05 -1.46
C LYS A 146 17.83 12.25 -1.50
#